data_AF-A0A1W9STF1-F1
#
_entry.id   AF-A0A1W9STF1-F1
#
_cell.length_a   1.000
_cell.length_b   1.000
_cell.length_c   1.000
_cell.angle_alpha   90.00
_cell.angle_beta   90.00
_cell.angle_gamma   90.00
#
_symmetry.space_group_name_H-M   'P 1'
#
loop_
_entity.id
_entity.type
_entity.pdbx_description
1 polymer ?
#
loop_
_entity_poly.entity_id
_entity_poly.type
_entity_poly.pdbx_seq_one_letter_code
_entity_poly.pdbx_strand_id
1 'polypeptide(L)'
;MFVIVYLSLIAPIEFVGKTLNIVWALQMVLLLWVAQKLDIKAFRFYSALYILVVIINTFYELYQTYNNISPQAELKTLFINIDFISGLIGSLALLFCFYLVGKEHKIYYLKPLKMSLYQAVVSIFAVIIIYFNIYIEISYHITIIYESELVHKIILGIYNFGFMLLISTPFLFIKVKKAKLIGGVLVSISILFYFFYYTLIIIQSRDELLASAGISQYQFWSHLIISALVVILAFSTYLNFRKICINHKFLSAFTIWPAIFIVLAVLSFELDHIWIFSMSENNIATADILEKVHRMPYTLLWSVFAAFLTLIGTIINYKQLRQVSLFIVFCALVKLFIDLQYMNIANKTASLIGMGGILLVIAFIYQFNSSKITNND
;
A
#
# COMPACT_ATOMS: atom_id res chain seq x y z
N MET A 1 -1.41 -43.27 -22.01
CA MET A 1 -2.19 -42.78 -20.84
C MET A 1 -1.57 -43.27 -19.54
N PHE A 2 -1.37 -44.58 -19.37
CA PHE A 2 -0.73 -45.14 -18.17
C PHE A 2 0.68 -44.60 -17.93
N VAL A 3 1.56 -44.50 -18.93
CA VAL A 3 2.97 -44.06 -18.74
C VAL A 3 3.12 -42.66 -18.11
N ILE A 4 2.26 -41.68 -18.47
CA ILE A 4 2.32 -40.32 -17.90
C ILE A 4 1.76 -40.30 -16.47
N VAL A 5 0.69 -41.06 -16.21
CA VAL A 5 0.13 -41.25 -14.86
C VAL A 5 1.09 -42.05 -13.96
N TYR A 6 1.84 -42.99 -14.54
CA TYR A 6 2.86 -43.79 -13.85
C TYR A 6 4.08 -42.92 -13.53
N LEU A 7 4.56 -42.09 -14.47
CA LEU A 7 5.59 -41.09 -14.22
C LEU A 7 5.14 -40.03 -13.21
N SER A 8 3.86 -39.66 -13.19
CA SER A 8 3.31 -38.71 -12.20
C SER A 8 3.17 -39.31 -10.80
N LEU A 9 3.04 -40.63 -10.68
CA LEU A 9 2.97 -41.38 -9.42
C LEU A 9 4.35 -41.82 -8.91
N ILE A 10 5.33 -42.02 -9.79
CA ILE A 10 6.71 -42.40 -9.41
C ILE A 10 7.50 -41.20 -8.88
N ALA A 11 7.38 -40.02 -9.50
CA ALA A 11 8.12 -38.85 -9.03
C ALA A 11 7.86 -38.50 -7.54
N PRO A 12 6.61 -38.55 -7.01
CA PRO A 12 6.34 -38.33 -5.58
C PRO A 12 7.02 -39.28 -4.60
N ILE A 13 7.38 -40.50 -5.02
CA ILE A 13 7.88 -41.54 -4.10
C ILE A 13 9.33 -41.26 -3.65
N GLU A 14 10.11 -40.51 -4.44
CA GLU A 14 11.50 -40.16 -4.09
C GLU A 14 11.64 -38.75 -3.48
N PHE A 15 10.64 -37.88 -3.66
CA PHE A 15 10.68 -36.50 -3.18
C PHE A 15 9.94 -36.32 -1.85
N VAL A 16 10.69 -36.15 -0.76
CA VAL A 16 10.13 -35.88 0.57
C VAL A 16 9.75 -34.40 0.70
N GLY A 17 8.49 -34.12 1.07
CA GLY A 17 8.04 -32.79 1.47
C GLY A 17 8.01 -31.76 0.34
N LYS A 18 8.74 -30.64 0.50
CA LYS A 18 8.58 -29.38 -0.26
C LYS A 18 8.91 -29.49 -1.75
N THR A 19 9.76 -30.43 -2.13
CA THR A 19 10.10 -30.71 -3.54
C THR A 19 8.90 -31.30 -4.30
N LEU A 20 7.94 -31.90 -3.58
CA LEU A 20 6.72 -32.47 -4.16
C LEU A 20 5.79 -31.40 -4.74
N ASN A 21 5.64 -30.27 -4.05
CA ASN A 21 4.79 -29.17 -4.51
C ASN A 21 5.28 -28.57 -5.83
N ILE A 22 6.60 -28.42 -5.96
CA ILE A 22 7.26 -27.97 -7.19
C ILE A 22 6.92 -28.92 -8.35
N VAL A 23 7.03 -30.23 -8.11
CA VAL A 23 6.70 -31.26 -9.11
C VAL A 23 5.22 -31.18 -9.51
N TRP A 24 4.31 -31.07 -8.53
CA TRP A 24 2.87 -30.93 -8.80
C TRP A 24 2.53 -29.65 -9.56
N ALA A 25 3.17 -28.53 -9.24
CA ALA A 25 3.00 -27.27 -9.95
C ALA A 25 3.44 -27.36 -11.42
N LEU A 26 4.57 -28.04 -11.70
CA LEU A 26 5.02 -28.29 -13.06
C LEU A 26 4.10 -29.25 -13.82
N GLN A 27 3.68 -30.35 -13.17
CA GLN A 27 2.74 -31.31 -13.75
C GLN A 27 1.39 -30.66 -14.10
N MET A 28 0.87 -29.81 -13.21
CA MET A 28 -0.36 -29.03 -13.43
C MET A 28 -0.31 -28.24 -14.74
N VAL A 29 0.81 -27.51 -14.97
CA VAL A 29 1.06 -26.71 -16.17
C VAL A 29 1.21 -27.60 -17.40
N LEU A 30 2.01 -28.65 -17.31
CA LEU A 30 2.26 -29.58 -18.42
C LEU A 30 0.97 -30.27 -18.87
N LEU A 31 0.17 -30.76 -17.92
CA LEU A 31 -1.13 -31.38 -18.21
C LEU A 31 -2.04 -30.41 -18.96
N LEU A 32 -2.13 -29.16 -18.51
CA LEU A 32 -2.93 -28.16 -19.20
C LEU A 32 -2.41 -27.92 -20.62
N TRP A 33 -1.12 -27.68 -20.78
CA TRP A 33 -0.50 -27.38 -22.07
C TRP A 33 -0.69 -28.52 -23.08
N VAL A 34 -0.45 -29.77 -22.65
CA VAL A 34 -0.67 -30.96 -23.49
C VAL A 34 -2.16 -31.12 -23.81
N ALA A 35 -3.04 -30.87 -22.85
CA ALA A 35 -4.48 -30.96 -23.07
C ALA A 35 -4.99 -29.97 -24.14
N GLN A 36 -4.37 -28.80 -24.25
CA GLN A 36 -4.66 -27.81 -25.29
C GLN A 36 -4.09 -28.23 -26.64
N LYS A 37 -2.88 -28.78 -26.68
CA LYS A 37 -2.22 -29.20 -27.92
C LYS A 37 -2.84 -30.42 -28.57
N LEU A 38 -3.30 -31.38 -27.77
CA LEU A 38 -3.86 -32.66 -28.24
C LEU A 38 -5.39 -32.73 -28.15
N ASP A 39 -6.03 -31.67 -27.66
CA ASP A 39 -7.48 -31.58 -27.40
C ASP A 39 -8.05 -32.73 -26.52
N ILE A 40 -7.25 -33.23 -25.57
CA ILE A 40 -7.64 -34.34 -24.69
C ILE A 40 -8.38 -33.81 -23.46
N LYS A 41 -9.72 -33.98 -23.44
CA LYS A 41 -10.59 -33.53 -22.34
C LYS A 41 -10.19 -34.07 -20.96
N ALA A 42 -9.72 -35.31 -20.88
CA ALA A 42 -9.29 -35.92 -19.62
C ALA A 42 -8.15 -35.15 -18.96
N PHE A 43 -7.15 -34.69 -19.73
CA PHE A 43 -6.01 -33.94 -19.19
C PHE A 43 -6.40 -32.55 -18.71
N ARG A 44 -7.43 -31.94 -19.32
CA ARG A 44 -8.03 -30.70 -18.81
C ARG A 44 -8.58 -30.95 -17.40
N PHE A 45 -9.42 -31.98 -17.23
CA PHE A 45 -9.97 -32.33 -15.93
C PHE A 45 -8.89 -32.60 -14.88
N TYR A 46 -7.86 -33.38 -15.21
CA TYR A 46 -6.75 -33.63 -14.28
C TYR A 46 -5.98 -32.36 -13.92
N SER A 47 -5.68 -31.48 -14.88
CA SER A 47 -5.03 -30.20 -14.58
C SER A 47 -5.84 -29.35 -13.59
N ALA A 48 -7.18 -29.33 -13.72
CA ALA A 48 -8.04 -28.63 -12.77
C ALA A 48 -8.00 -29.23 -11.36
N LEU A 49 -7.89 -30.56 -11.22
CA LEU A 49 -7.67 -31.20 -9.92
C LEU A 49 -6.30 -30.83 -9.33
N TYR A 50 -5.26 -30.85 -10.16
CA TYR A 50 -3.91 -30.48 -9.72
C TYR A 50 -3.82 -29.02 -9.28
N ILE A 51 -4.62 -28.10 -9.84
CA ILE A 51 -4.72 -26.72 -9.34
C ILE A 51 -5.17 -26.70 -7.87
N LEU A 52 -6.21 -27.47 -7.53
CA LEU A 52 -6.68 -27.54 -6.15
C LEU A 52 -5.60 -28.14 -5.23
N VAL A 53 -4.93 -29.20 -5.68
CA VAL A 53 -3.83 -29.84 -4.93
C VAL A 53 -2.69 -28.84 -4.68
N VAL A 54 -2.22 -28.14 -5.71
CA VAL A 54 -1.13 -27.16 -5.60
C VAL A 54 -1.53 -26.00 -4.69
N ILE A 55 -2.76 -25.48 -4.80
CA ILE A 55 -3.24 -24.40 -3.93
C ILE A 55 -3.25 -24.86 -2.46
N ILE A 56 -3.91 -25.98 -2.16
CA ILE A 56 -4.04 -26.49 -0.79
C ILE A 56 -2.66 -26.80 -0.20
N ASN A 57 -1.81 -27.50 -0.94
CA ASN A 57 -0.49 -27.88 -0.46
C ASN A 57 0.42 -26.66 -0.25
N THR A 58 0.35 -25.66 -1.15
CA THR A 58 1.11 -24.42 -0.97
C THR A 58 0.69 -23.68 0.29
N PHE A 59 -0.62 -23.55 0.57
CA PHE A 59 -1.07 -22.94 1.82
C PHE A 59 -0.64 -23.72 3.05
N TYR A 60 -0.65 -25.05 2.98
CA TYR A 60 -0.16 -25.90 4.06
C TYR A 60 1.33 -25.68 4.33
N GLU A 61 2.16 -25.61 3.28
CA GLU A 61 3.59 -25.31 3.41
C GLU A 61 3.85 -23.92 3.98
N LEU A 62 3.10 -22.91 3.52
CA LEU A 62 3.16 -21.55 4.07
C LEU A 62 2.79 -21.52 5.55
N TYR A 63 1.70 -22.18 5.95
CA TYR A 63 1.28 -22.28 7.34
C TYR A 63 2.33 -22.96 8.22
N GLN A 64 2.90 -24.07 7.75
CA GLN A 64 3.98 -24.75 8.47
C GLN A 64 5.21 -23.86 8.63
N THR A 65 5.58 -23.12 7.58
CA THR A 65 6.73 -22.19 7.64
C THR A 65 6.46 -21.06 8.61
N TYR A 66 5.26 -20.50 8.60
CA TYR A 66 4.84 -19.43 9.50
C TYR A 66 4.89 -19.85 10.98
N ASN A 67 4.38 -21.04 11.32
CA ASN A 67 4.39 -21.51 12.71
C ASN A 67 5.79 -21.84 13.24
N ASN A 68 6.75 -22.07 12.34
CA ASN A 68 8.14 -22.33 12.69
C ASN A 68 8.97 -21.04 12.81
N ILE A 69 8.38 -19.86 12.59
CA ILE A 69 9.06 -18.58 12.83
C ILE A 69 9.28 -18.43 14.34
N SER A 70 10.53 -18.47 14.76
CA SER A 70 10.93 -18.28 16.15
C SER A 70 12.18 -17.42 16.23
N PRO A 71 12.34 -16.55 17.25
CA PRO A 71 13.57 -15.79 17.46
C PRO A 71 14.82 -16.67 17.63
N GLN A 72 14.63 -17.91 18.10
CA GLN A 72 15.69 -18.91 18.30
C GLN A 72 15.94 -19.79 17.07
N ALA A 73 15.23 -19.56 15.96
CA ALA A 73 15.44 -20.34 14.74
C ALA A 73 16.80 -20.01 14.12
N GLU A 74 17.44 -21.01 13.50
CA GLU A 74 18.68 -20.78 12.77
C GLU A 74 18.44 -19.82 11.60
N LEU A 75 19.33 -18.82 11.46
CA LEU A 75 19.29 -17.90 10.33
C LEU A 75 19.54 -18.71 9.05
N LYS A 76 18.49 -18.85 8.22
CA LYS A 76 18.65 -19.38 6.87
C LYS A 76 19.57 -18.43 6.10
N THR A 77 20.71 -18.96 5.62
CA THR A 77 21.83 -18.18 5.06
C THR A 77 21.50 -17.41 3.78
N LEU A 78 20.38 -17.71 3.12
CA LEU A 78 19.93 -17.08 1.89
C LEU A 78 18.45 -16.69 2.00
N PHE A 79 18.13 -15.51 1.46
CA PHE A 79 16.77 -14.96 1.27
C PHE A 79 15.90 -15.80 0.31
N ILE A 80 16.43 -16.90 -0.20
CA ILE A 80 15.82 -17.81 -1.18
C ILE A 80 15.98 -19.22 -0.63
N ASN A 81 15.19 -19.53 0.39
CA ASN A 81 15.10 -20.88 0.91
C ASN A 81 14.17 -21.75 0.02
N ILE A 82 14.18 -23.08 0.25
CA ILE A 82 13.35 -24.01 -0.52
C ILE A 82 11.84 -23.77 -0.32
N ASP A 83 11.42 -23.24 0.84
CA ASP A 83 10.02 -22.88 1.12
C ASP A 83 9.55 -21.76 0.20
N PHE A 84 10.36 -20.72 0.12
CA PHE A 84 10.14 -19.58 -0.74
C PHE A 84 10.12 -19.97 -2.22
N ILE A 85 11.06 -20.82 -2.65
CA ILE A 85 11.09 -21.33 -4.03
C ILE A 85 9.84 -22.13 -4.35
N SER A 86 9.39 -23.02 -3.44
CA SER A 86 8.19 -23.82 -3.62
C SER A 86 6.95 -22.94 -3.84
N GLY A 87 6.72 -21.98 -2.94
CA GLY A 87 5.59 -21.05 -3.05
C GLY A 87 5.65 -20.17 -4.30
N LEU A 88 6.86 -19.74 -4.69
CA LEU A 88 7.07 -18.92 -5.88
C LEU A 88 6.78 -19.72 -7.15
N ILE A 89 7.29 -20.94 -7.27
CA ILE A 89 7.00 -21.82 -8.41
C ILE A 89 5.50 -22.15 -8.47
N GLY A 90 4.87 -22.46 -7.34
CA GLY A 90 3.43 -22.70 -7.26
C GLY A 90 2.61 -21.53 -7.82
N SER A 91 2.97 -20.29 -7.43
CA SER A 91 2.29 -19.10 -7.94
C SER A 91 2.54 -18.81 -9.41
N LEU A 92 3.79 -18.96 -9.90
CA LEU A 92 4.13 -18.80 -11.31
C LEU A 92 3.42 -19.83 -12.17
N ALA A 93 3.31 -21.08 -11.70
CA ALA A 93 2.58 -22.13 -12.38
C ALA A 93 1.09 -21.79 -12.52
N LEU A 94 0.47 -21.24 -11.48
CA LEU A 94 -0.92 -20.75 -11.55
C LEU A 94 -1.07 -19.58 -12.55
N LEU A 95 -0.15 -18.60 -12.54
CA LEU A 95 -0.15 -17.51 -13.53
C LEU A 95 0.04 -18.03 -14.96
N PHE A 96 0.86 -19.05 -15.15
CA PHE A 96 1.04 -19.69 -16.44
C PHE A 96 -0.21 -20.44 -16.88
N CYS A 97 -0.91 -21.13 -15.97
CA CYS A 97 -2.22 -21.70 -16.24
C CYS A 97 -3.24 -20.63 -16.65
N PHE A 98 -3.27 -19.48 -15.96
CA PHE A 98 -4.10 -18.33 -16.35
C PHE A 98 -3.82 -17.89 -17.80
N TYR A 99 -2.53 -17.78 -18.17
CA TYR A 99 -2.10 -17.39 -19.51
C TYR A 99 -2.48 -18.43 -20.57
N LEU A 100 -2.23 -19.72 -20.31
CA LEU A 100 -2.56 -20.82 -21.23
C LEU A 100 -4.05 -20.86 -21.50
N VAL A 101 -4.86 -20.79 -20.44
CA VAL A 101 -6.31 -20.78 -20.55
C VAL A 101 -6.77 -19.61 -21.43
N GLY A 102 -6.22 -18.40 -21.27
CA GLY A 102 -6.62 -17.22 -22.06
C GLY A 102 -6.52 -17.33 -23.58
N LYS A 103 -5.85 -18.35 -24.13
CA LYS A 103 -5.76 -18.58 -25.58
C LYS A 103 -6.93 -19.37 -26.17
N GLU A 104 -7.81 -19.96 -25.37
CA GLU A 104 -8.92 -20.78 -25.86
C GLU A 104 -10.28 -20.06 -25.80
N HIS A 105 -11.11 -20.26 -26.82
CA HIS A 105 -12.46 -19.68 -26.87
C HIS A 105 -13.53 -20.55 -26.16
N LYS A 106 -13.29 -21.85 -25.93
CA LYS A 106 -14.22 -22.76 -25.23
C LYS A 106 -13.47 -23.89 -24.52
N ILE A 107 -13.47 -23.93 -23.19
CA ILE A 107 -13.03 -25.09 -22.41
C ILE A 107 -14.22 -25.76 -21.74
N TYR A 108 -14.40 -27.06 -21.98
CA TYR A 108 -15.42 -27.88 -21.33
C TYR A 108 -14.73 -28.85 -20.37
N TYR A 109 -14.82 -28.57 -19.06
CA TYR A 109 -14.21 -29.41 -18.01
C TYR A 109 -15.16 -30.50 -17.47
N LEU A 110 -16.50 -30.36 -17.61
CA LEU A 110 -17.57 -31.38 -17.39
C LEU A 110 -18.96 -30.73 -17.40
N LYS A 111 -19.06 -29.48 -16.95
CA LYS A 111 -20.13 -28.50 -17.22
C LYS A 111 -19.49 -27.26 -17.87
N PRO A 112 -20.25 -26.39 -18.58
CA PRO A 112 -19.69 -25.16 -19.13
C PRO A 112 -19.37 -24.17 -17.98
N LEU A 113 -18.21 -24.37 -17.33
CA LEU A 113 -17.67 -23.37 -16.41
C LEU A 113 -17.23 -22.18 -17.25
N LYS A 114 -17.67 -20.98 -16.89
CA LYS A 114 -17.26 -19.77 -17.62
C LYS A 114 -15.76 -19.61 -17.49
N MET A 115 -15.09 -19.48 -18.64
CA MET A 115 -13.65 -19.28 -18.75
C MET A 115 -13.12 -18.16 -17.86
N SER A 116 -13.88 -17.06 -17.81
CA SER A 116 -13.58 -15.89 -17.00
C SER A 116 -13.58 -16.19 -15.50
N LEU A 117 -14.41 -17.12 -15.03
CA LEU A 117 -14.44 -17.52 -13.62
C LEU A 117 -13.19 -18.31 -13.26
N TYR A 118 -12.77 -19.26 -14.11
CA TYR A 118 -11.55 -20.04 -13.89
C TYR A 118 -10.33 -19.12 -13.84
N GLN A 119 -10.18 -18.23 -14.83
CA GLN A 119 -9.07 -17.29 -14.87
C GLN A 119 -9.06 -16.36 -13.65
N ALA A 120 -10.23 -15.87 -13.23
CA ALA A 120 -10.34 -15.06 -12.03
C ALA A 120 -9.87 -15.83 -10.78
N VAL A 121 -10.38 -17.05 -10.55
CA VAL A 121 -10.03 -17.87 -9.38
C VAL A 121 -8.53 -18.16 -9.34
N VAL A 122 -7.96 -18.64 -10.45
CA VAL A 122 -6.53 -18.97 -10.54
C VAL A 122 -5.66 -17.72 -10.32
N SER A 123 -6.03 -16.58 -10.91
CA SER A 123 -5.28 -15.33 -10.72
C SER A 123 -5.35 -14.80 -9.29
N ILE A 124 -6.50 -14.91 -8.62
CA ILE A 124 -6.67 -14.50 -7.22
C ILE A 124 -5.77 -15.35 -6.33
N PHE A 125 -5.79 -16.68 -6.47
CA PHE A 125 -4.95 -17.55 -5.66
C PHE A 125 -3.46 -17.35 -5.95
N ALA A 126 -3.07 -17.14 -7.20
CA ALA A 126 -1.69 -16.83 -7.54
C ALA A 126 -1.20 -15.57 -6.82
N VAL A 127 -2.00 -14.51 -6.83
CA VAL A 127 -1.67 -13.24 -6.14
C VAL A 127 -1.62 -13.41 -4.62
N ILE A 128 -2.58 -14.14 -4.03
CA ILE A 128 -2.60 -14.42 -2.59
C ILE A 128 -1.37 -15.23 -2.16
N ILE A 129 -1.00 -16.26 -2.93
CA ILE A 129 0.18 -17.08 -2.64
C ILE A 129 1.45 -16.24 -2.75
N ILE A 130 1.61 -15.42 -3.80
CA ILE A 130 2.77 -14.51 -3.93
C ILE A 130 2.86 -13.58 -2.72
N TYR A 131 1.73 -13.02 -2.29
CA TYR A 131 1.67 -12.15 -1.12
C TYR A 131 2.18 -12.87 0.14
N PHE A 132 1.54 -13.98 0.51
CA PHE A 132 1.91 -14.67 1.74
C PHE A 132 3.31 -15.27 1.69
N ASN A 133 3.76 -15.75 0.53
CA ASN A 133 5.10 -16.31 0.39
C ASN A 133 6.20 -15.26 0.65
N ILE A 134 6.06 -14.06 0.09
CA ILE A 134 7.03 -12.98 0.35
C ILE A 134 6.86 -12.44 1.79
N TYR A 135 5.62 -12.30 2.26
CA TYR A 135 5.33 -11.85 3.63
C TYR A 135 6.02 -12.73 4.68
N ILE A 136 5.86 -14.04 4.56
CA ILE A 136 6.43 -15.02 5.51
C ILE A 136 7.96 -14.99 5.46
N GLU A 137 8.56 -14.88 4.28
CA GLU A 137 10.03 -14.81 4.16
C GLU A 137 10.59 -13.54 4.81
N ILE A 138 9.95 -12.40 4.55
CA ILE A 138 10.31 -11.12 5.18
C ILE A 138 10.14 -11.22 6.70
N SER A 139 9.01 -11.77 7.18
CA SER A 139 8.72 -11.95 8.61
C SER A 139 9.73 -12.88 9.29
N TYR A 140 10.14 -13.97 8.64
CA TYR A 140 11.15 -14.90 9.13
C TYR A 140 12.48 -14.18 9.37
N HIS A 141 13.00 -13.46 8.36
CA HIS A 141 14.27 -12.76 8.49
C HIS A 141 14.23 -11.64 9.53
N ILE A 142 13.15 -10.86 9.56
CA ILE A 142 13.00 -9.77 10.53
C ILE A 142 12.94 -10.29 11.95
N THR A 143 12.21 -11.38 12.21
CA THR A 143 12.06 -11.95 13.57
C THR A 143 13.40 -12.42 14.13
N ILE A 144 14.32 -12.86 13.26
CA ILE A 144 15.66 -13.30 13.67
C ILE A 144 16.60 -12.10 13.86
N ILE A 145 16.46 -11.06 13.03
CA ILE A 145 17.36 -9.89 13.05
C ILE A 145 16.97 -8.89 14.14
N TYR A 146 15.69 -8.69 14.39
CA TYR A 146 15.16 -7.66 15.28
C TYR A 146 14.30 -8.28 16.38
N GLU A 147 14.64 -7.96 17.63
CA GLU A 147 13.88 -8.42 18.81
C GLU A 147 12.56 -7.65 19.00
N SER A 148 12.50 -6.38 18.59
CA SER A 148 11.32 -5.52 18.79
C SER A 148 10.18 -5.87 17.83
N GLU A 149 9.01 -6.22 18.39
CA GLU A 149 7.79 -6.51 17.65
C GLU A 149 7.27 -5.29 16.86
N LEU A 150 7.52 -4.07 17.34
CA LEU A 150 7.07 -2.85 16.66
C LEU A 150 7.88 -2.60 15.38
N VAL A 151 9.20 -2.82 15.41
CA VAL A 151 10.06 -2.75 14.23
C VAL A 151 9.60 -3.79 13.20
N HIS A 152 9.27 -4.99 13.66
CA HIS A 152 8.71 -6.03 12.80
C HIS A 152 7.42 -5.56 12.10
N LYS A 153 6.47 -4.99 12.86
CA LYS A 153 5.23 -4.45 12.29
C LYS A 153 5.48 -3.33 11.28
N ILE A 154 6.43 -2.43 11.53
CA ILE A 154 6.78 -1.33 10.60
C ILE A 154 7.31 -1.88 9.28
N ILE A 155 8.28 -2.79 9.31
CA ILE A 155 8.87 -3.32 8.07
C ILE A 155 7.83 -4.13 7.28
N LEU A 156 6.98 -4.91 7.95
CA LEU A 156 5.86 -5.57 7.29
C LEU A 156 4.82 -4.57 6.75
N GLY A 157 4.67 -3.41 7.38
CA GLY A 157 3.92 -2.28 6.84
C GLY A 157 4.46 -1.80 5.50
N ILE A 158 5.78 -1.57 5.41
CA ILE A 158 6.43 -1.19 4.15
C ILE A 158 6.09 -2.21 3.06
N TYR A 159 6.19 -3.50 3.38
CA TYR A 159 5.81 -4.58 2.46
C TYR A 159 4.33 -4.51 2.06
N ASN A 160 3.41 -4.41 3.03
CA ASN A 160 1.97 -4.38 2.78
C ASN A 160 1.56 -3.21 1.88
N PHE A 161 1.99 -1.98 2.19
CA PHE A 161 1.67 -0.81 1.38
C PHE A 161 2.37 -0.84 0.01
N GLY A 162 3.60 -1.35 -0.05
CA GLY A 162 4.33 -1.55 -1.31
C GLY A 162 3.63 -2.55 -2.22
N PHE A 163 3.18 -3.67 -1.68
CA PHE A 163 2.43 -4.69 -2.41
C PHE A 163 1.07 -4.16 -2.90
N MET A 164 0.36 -3.42 -2.05
CA MET A 164 -0.89 -2.76 -2.45
C MET A 164 -0.66 -1.74 -3.58
N LEU A 165 0.45 -1.01 -3.56
CA LEU A 165 0.82 -0.10 -4.65
C LEU A 165 1.06 -0.86 -5.95
N LEU A 166 1.83 -1.95 -5.91
CA LEU A 166 2.11 -2.80 -7.07
C LEU A 166 0.83 -3.38 -7.68
N ILE A 167 -0.08 -3.92 -6.88
CA ILE A 167 -1.36 -4.45 -7.36
C ILE A 167 -2.28 -3.34 -7.87
N SER A 168 -2.26 -2.15 -7.26
CA SER A 168 -3.12 -1.04 -7.68
C SER A 168 -2.69 -0.42 -9.02
N THR A 169 -1.41 -0.53 -9.39
CA THR A 169 -0.82 0.15 -10.54
C THR A 169 -1.43 -0.28 -11.89
N PRO A 170 -1.61 -1.59 -12.19
CA PRO A 170 -2.30 -2.03 -13.41
C PRO A 170 -3.69 -1.41 -13.62
N PHE A 171 -4.43 -1.14 -12.54
CA PHE A 171 -5.78 -0.55 -12.65
C PHE A 171 -5.80 0.87 -13.22
N LEU A 172 -4.67 1.60 -13.17
CA LEU A 172 -4.51 2.92 -13.78
C LEU A 172 -4.63 2.87 -15.32
N PHE A 173 -4.22 1.75 -15.91
CA PHE A 173 -4.16 1.53 -17.35
C PHE A 173 -5.39 0.81 -17.91
N ILE A 174 -6.10 0.05 -17.08
CA ILE A 174 -7.33 -0.65 -17.48
C ILE A 174 -8.44 0.36 -17.79
N LYS A 175 -9.15 0.20 -18.92
CA LYS A 175 -10.25 1.10 -19.33
C LYS A 175 -11.61 0.76 -18.68
N VAL A 176 -11.74 -0.45 -18.12
CA VAL A 176 -13.00 -0.96 -17.55
C VAL A 176 -13.36 -0.26 -16.22
N LYS A 177 -14.53 0.38 -16.17
CA LYS A 177 -15.01 1.13 -14.99
C LYS A 177 -15.06 0.27 -13.71
N LYS A 178 -15.58 -0.97 -13.80
CA LYS A 178 -15.69 -1.89 -12.66
C LYS A 178 -14.31 -2.24 -12.07
N ALA A 179 -13.32 -2.50 -12.91
CA ALA A 179 -11.96 -2.81 -12.46
C ALA A 179 -11.33 -1.62 -11.72
N LYS A 180 -11.50 -0.39 -12.23
CA LYS A 180 -11.01 0.81 -11.54
C LYS A 180 -11.69 1.04 -10.19
N LEU A 181 -12.98 0.74 -10.08
CA LEU A 181 -13.71 0.85 -8.83
C LEU A 181 -13.14 -0.12 -7.78
N ILE A 182 -12.90 -1.37 -8.17
CA ILE A 182 -12.29 -2.39 -7.30
C ILE A 182 -10.91 -1.94 -6.82
N GLY A 183 -10.04 -1.50 -7.74
CA GLY A 183 -8.72 -0.97 -7.39
C GLY A 183 -8.79 0.25 -6.47
N GLY A 184 -9.74 1.15 -6.70
CA GLY A 184 -9.97 2.32 -5.85
C GLY A 184 -10.40 1.94 -4.43
N VAL A 185 -11.36 1.03 -4.28
CA VAL A 185 -11.83 0.54 -2.97
C VAL A 185 -10.70 -0.14 -2.20
N LEU A 186 -9.91 -0.99 -2.87
CA LEU A 186 -8.78 -1.68 -2.25
C LEU A 186 -7.76 -0.69 -1.66
N VAL A 187 -7.38 0.33 -2.43
CA VAL A 187 -6.44 1.34 -1.94
C VAL A 187 -7.05 2.21 -0.85
N SER A 188 -8.33 2.58 -0.94
CA SER A 188 -9.02 3.30 0.12
C SER A 188 -9.02 2.52 1.44
N ILE A 189 -9.26 1.21 1.40
CA ILE A 189 -9.17 0.33 2.57
C ILE A 189 -7.74 0.35 3.14
N SER A 190 -6.71 0.24 2.31
CA SER A 190 -5.31 0.33 2.76
C SER A 190 -5.01 1.65 3.47
N ILE A 191 -5.49 2.78 2.93
CA ILE A 191 -5.30 4.10 3.54
C ILE A 191 -6.02 4.18 4.91
N LEU A 192 -7.19 3.58 5.06
CA LEU A 192 -7.85 3.49 6.37
C LEU A 192 -7.01 2.67 7.37
N PHE A 193 -6.44 1.54 6.94
CA PHE A 193 -5.52 0.77 7.78
C PHE A 193 -4.30 1.57 8.22
N TYR A 194 -3.79 2.49 7.39
CA TYR A 194 -2.72 3.38 7.80
C TYR A 194 -3.12 4.22 9.02
N PHE A 195 -4.22 4.96 8.92
CA PHE A 195 -4.66 5.88 9.99
C PHE A 195 -5.12 5.17 11.27
N PHE A 196 -5.80 4.03 11.15
CA PHE A 196 -6.38 3.35 12.32
C PHE A 196 -5.44 2.36 13.00
N TYR A 197 -4.48 1.78 12.27
CA TYR A 197 -3.58 0.77 12.81
C TYR A 197 -2.13 1.24 12.81
N TYR A 198 -1.58 1.65 11.66
CA TYR A 198 -0.16 1.97 11.58
C TYR A 198 0.22 3.26 12.31
N THR A 199 -0.64 4.28 12.35
CA THR A 199 -0.37 5.48 13.17
C THR A 199 -0.18 5.12 14.64
N LEU A 200 -0.94 4.16 15.18
CA LEU A 200 -0.77 3.68 16.55
C LEU A 200 0.56 2.95 16.74
N ILE A 201 0.93 2.07 15.80
CA ILE A 201 2.21 1.36 15.84
C ILE A 201 3.41 2.32 15.77
N ILE A 202 3.31 3.39 14.96
CA ILE A 202 4.37 4.41 14.84
C ILE A 202 4.47 5.24 16.13
N ILE A 203 3.35 5.57 16.77
CA ILE A 203 3.35 6.25 18.06
C ILE A 203 4.01 5.36 19.14
N GLN A 204 3.62 4.09 19.21
CA GLN A 204 4.21 3.14 20.15
C GLN A 204 5.72 2.97 19.93
N SER A 205 6.16 2.89 18.66
CA SER A 205 7.58 2.72 18.35
C SER A 205 8.41 3.97 18.68
N ARG A 206 7.84 5.17 18.51
CA ARG A 206 8.43 6.41 19.00
C ARG A 206 8.61 6.35 20.51
N ASP A 207 7.59 5.97 21.25
CA ASP A 207 7.60 5.97 22.70
C ASP A 207 8.60 4.94 23.26
N GLU A 208 8.72 3.76 22.63
CA GLU A 208 9.74 2.73 22.96
C GLU A 208 11.17 3.22 22.65
N LEU A 209 11.37 3.95 21.55
CA LEU A 209 12.65 4.59 21.23
C LEU A 209 13.02 5.67 22.27
N LEU A 210 12.07 6.53 22.67
CA LEU A 210 12.30 7.55 23.71
C LEU A 210 12.59 6.92 25.09
N ALA A 211 11.97 5.78 25.39
CA ALA A 211 12.25 5.00 26.59
C ALA A 211 13.58 4.22 26.53
N SER A 212 14.34 4.34 25.43
CA SER A 212 15.58 3.56 25.19
C SER A 212 15.36 2.04 25.29
N ALA A 213 14.17 1.57 24.95
CA ALA A 213 13.72 0.19 25.15
C ALA A 213 14.00 -0.75 23.96
N GLY A 214 15.08 -0.51 23.20
CA GLY A 214 15.58 -1.46 22.19
C GLY A 214 15.30 -1.12 20.73
N ILE A 215 14.60 -0.01 20.45
CA ILE A 215 14.46 0.52 19.08
C ILE A 215 15.57 1.55 18.82
N SER A 216 16.24 1.43 17.69
CA SER A 216 17.19 2.44 17.22
C SER A 216 16.50 3.53 16.38
N GLN A 217 17.10 4.72 16.34
CA GLN A 217 16.57 5.84 15.56
C GLN A 217 16.38 5.49 14.06
N TYR A 218 17.30 4.74 13.47
CA TYR A 218 17.17 4.29 12.08
C TYR A 218 15.96 3.37 11.87
N GLN A 219 15.75 2.40 12.78
CA GLN A 219 14.59 1.50 12.70
C GLN A 219 13.28 2.27 12.82
N PHE A 220 13.21 3.26 13.71
CA PHE A 220 12.05 4.14 13.81
C PHE A 220 11.79 4.88 12.50
N TRP A 221 12.77 5.61 11.96
CA TRP A 221 12.58 6.44 10.75
C TRP A 221 12.24 5.65 9.47
N SER A 222 12.37 4.32 9.48
CA SER A 222 11.88 3.48 8.38
C SER A 222 10.37 3.64 8.12
N HIS A 223 9.58 4.07 9.12
CA HIS A 223 8.15 4.34 8.93
C HIS A 223 7.86 5.43 7.90
N LEU A 224 8.81 6.34 7.62
CA LEU A 224 8.66 7.35 6.58
C LEU A 224 8.42 6.73 5.20
N ILE A 225 8.92 5.52 4.96
CA ILE A 225 8.65 4.79 3.73
C ILE A 225 7.15 4.44 3.63
N ILE A 226 6.52 4.04 4.74
CA ILE A 226 5.07 3.81 4.79
C ILE A 226 4.33 5.11 4.48
N SER A 227 4.68 6.20 5.16
CA SER A 227 4.07 7.52 4.95
C SER A 227 4.18 7.97 3.47
N ALA A 228 5.34 7.78 2.85
CA ALA A 228 5.54 8.05 1.42
C ALA A 228 4.67 7.15 0.52
N LEU A 229 4.60 5.85 0.80
CA LEU A 229 3.77 4.90 0.05
C LEU A 229 2.28 5.26 0.13
N VAL A 230 1.79 5.68 1.30
CA VAL A 230 0.40 6.12 1.50
C VAL A 230 0.09 7.37 0.69
N VAL A 231 1.03 8.33 0.63
CA VAL A 231 0.90 9.51 -0.24
C VAL A 231 0.82 9.11 -1.71
N ILE A 232 1.68 8.21 -2.18
CA ILE A 232 1.66 7.71 -3.57
C ILE A 232 0.34 6.99 -3.87
N LEU A 233 -0.16 6.16 -2.95
CA LEU A 233 -1.45 5.47 -3.05
C LEU A 233 -2.63 6.47 -3.11
N ALA A 234 -2.59 7.55 -2.33
CA ALA A 234 -3.59 8.61 -2.39
C ALA A 234 -3.62 9.31 -3.76
N PHE A 235 -2.46 9.56 -4.38
CA PHE A 235 -2.42 10.09 -5.75
C PHE A 235 -2.87 9.06 -6.80
N SER A 236 -2.51 7.79 -6.65
CA SER A 236 -2.97 6.70 -7.52
C SER A 236 -4.51 6.58 -7.53
N THR A 237 -5.14 6.67 -6.36
CA THR A 237 -6.61 6.66 -6.27
C THR A 237 -7.24 7.88 -6.93
N TYR A 238 -6.70 9.08 -6.71
CA TYR A 238 -7.16 10.28 -7.41
C TYR A 238 -7.13 10.10 -8.94
N LEU A 239 -6.03 9.57 -9.49
CA LEU A 239 -5.90 9.31 -10.94
C LEU A 239 -6.93 8.30 -11.46
N ASN A 240 -7.27 7.31 -10.64
CA ASN A 240 -8.32 6.33 -10.96
C ASN A 240 -9.72 6.93 -10.90
N PHE A 241 -10.07 7.61 -9.79
CA PHE A 241 -11.41 8.13 -9.54
C PHE A 241 -11.78 9.32 -10.40
N ARG A 242 -10.83 10.21 -10.75
CA ARG A 242 -11.14 11.38 -11.59
C ARG A 242 -11.77 10.98 -12.93
N LYS A 243 -11.32 9.87 -13.52
CA LYS A 243 -11.86 9.33 -14.79
C LYS A 243 -13.26 8.74 -14.64
N ILE A 244 -13.59 8.22 -13.45
CA ILE A 244 -14.90 7.62 -13.14
C ILE A 244 -15.93 8.73 -12.89
N CYS A 245 -15.53 9.78 -12.17
CA CYS A 245 -16.42 10.84 -11.71
C CYS A 245 -16.70 11.93 -12.75
N ILE A 246 -16.07 11.90 -13.94
CA ILE A 246 -16.23 12.91 -14.99
C ILE A 246 -17.71 13.17 -15.35
N ASN A 247 -18.55 12.14 -15.36
CA ASN A 247 -19.98 12.27 -15.70
C ASN A 247 -20.84 12.78 -14.53
N HIS A 248 -20.30 12.88 -13.32
CA HIS A 248 -21.01 13.35 -12.13
C HIS A 248 -20.61 14.80 -11.82
N LYS A 249 -21.54 15.74 -12.02
CA LYS A 249 -21.29 17.20 -11.89
C LYS A 249 -20.75 17.60 -10.50
N PHE A 250 -21.27 17.01 -9.42
CA PHE A 250 -20.83 17.32 -8.06
C PHE A 250 -19.52 16.61 -7.71
N LEU A 251 -19.45 15.29 -7.87
CA LEU A 251 -18.27 14.50 -7.49
C LEU A 251 -17.01 14.87 -8.30
N SER A 252 -17.17 15.27 -9.57
CA SER A 252 -16.04 15.71 -10.40
C SER A 252 -15.34 16.94 -9.84
N ALA A 253 -16.04 17.81 -9.10
CA ALA A 253 -15.49 19.05 -8.53
C ALA A 253 -14.57 18.79 -7.32
N PHE A 254 -14.71 17.65 -6.65
CA PHE A 254 -14.01 17.33 -5.39
C PHE A 254 -13.04 16.15 -5.51
N THR A 255 -12.69 15.73 -6.72
CA THR A 255 -11.93 14.46 -6.93
C THR A 255 -10.54 14.45 -6.30
N ILE A 256 -9.83 15.59 -6.28
CA ILE A 256 -8.48 15.68 -5.70
C ILE A 256 -8.49 15.93 -4.18
N TRP A 257 -9.63 16.38 -3.62
CA TRP A 257 -9.71 16.82 -2.22
C TRP A 257 -9.29 15.74 -1.23
N PRO A 258 -9.77 14.48 -1.33
CA PRO A 258 -9.36 13.43 -0.40
C PRO A 258 -7.85 13.19 -0.41
N ALA A 259 -7.21 13.18 -1.59
CA ALA A 259 -5.78 12.98 -1.69
C ALA A 259 -4.99 14.10 -0.99
N ILE A 260 -5.43 15.34 -1.13
CA ILE A 260 -4.81 16.49 -0.48
C ILE A 260 -4.97 16.44 1.04
N PHE A 261 -6.15 16.06 1.55
CA PHE A 261 -6.34 15.90 2.99
C PHE A 261 -5.51 14.75 3.56
N ILE A 262 -5.36 13.65 2.83
CA ILE A 262 -4.48 12.54 3.25
C ILE A 262 -3.04 13.02 3.36
N VAL A 263 -2.53 13.76 2.36
CA VAL A 263 -1.18 14.33 2.40
C VAL A 263 -1.02 15.28 3.60
N LEU A 264 -1.97 16.18 3.82
CA LEU A 264 -1.94 17.11 4.95
C LEU A 264 -1.97 16.39 6.30
N ALA A 265 -2.77 15.34 6.43
CA ALA A 265 -2.85 14.53 7.64
C ALA A 265 -1.54 13.80 7.90
N VAL A 266 -0.96 13.14 6.88
CA VAL A 266 0.37 12.51 6.99
C VAL A 266 1.42 13.53 7.42
N LEU A 267 1.51 14.69 6.77
CA LEU A 267 2.47 15.74 7.16
C LEU A 267 2.25 16.25 8.60
N SER A 268 1.00 16.29 9.06
CA SER A 268 0.68 16.70 10.43
C SER A 268 1.18 15.66 11.45
N PHE A 269 0.99 14.37 11.19
CA PHE A 269 1.54 13.29 12.03
C PHE A 269 3.08 13.29 12.02
N GLU A 270 3.71 13.48 10.87
CA GLU A 270 5.18 13.56 10.80
C GLU A 270 5.73 14.77 11.58
N LEU A 271 5.00 15.88 11.60
CA LEU A 271 5.37 17.05 12.40
C LEU A 271 5.39 16.74 13.90
N ASP A 272 4.46 15.92 14.40
CA ASP A 272 4.47 15.48 15.81
C ASP A 272 5.75 14.74 16.15
N HIS A 273 6.16 13.79 15.31
CA HIS A 273 7.38 13.01 15.52
C HIS A 273 8.61 13.92 15.50
N ILE A 274 8.76 14.75 14.47
CA ILE A 274 9.89 15.67 14.33
C ILE A 274 10.01 16.59 15.55
N TRP A 275 8.89 17.12 16.04
CA TRP A 275 8.90 18.06 17.15
C TRP A 275 9.17 17.39 18.50
N ILE A 276 8.67 16.17 18.70
CA ILE A 276 9.02 15.41 19.91
C ILE A 276 10.51 15.13 19.95
N PHE A 277 11.12 14.70 18.83
CA PHE A 277 12.57 14.47 18.81
C PHE A 277 13.38 15.75 19.06
N SER A 278 12.95 16.90 18.55
CA SER A 278 13.68 18.15 18.78
C SER A 278 13.57 18.68 20.21
N MET A 279 12.50 18.35 20.94
CA MET A 279 12.30 18.83 22.32
C MET A 279 12.53 17.77 23.41
N SER A 280 12.73 16.51 23.02
CA SER A 280 12.92 15.34 23.89
C SER A 280 14.03 15.51 24.93
N GLU A 281 15.11 16.23 24.60
CA GLU A 281 16.25 16.45 25.50
C GLU A 281 15.88 17.25 26.77
N ASN A 282 14.74 17.94 26.77
CA ASN A 282 14.34 18.84 27.85
C ASN A 282 13.53 18.15 28.98
N ASN A 283 13.41 16.81 29.00
CA ASN A 283 12.61 16.05 29.98
C ASN A 283 11.14 16.53 30.12
N ILE A 284 10.56 17.05 29.05
CA ILE A 284 9.16 17.49 29.02
C ILE A 284 8.29 16.29 28.66
N ALA A 285 7.14 16.14 29.33
CA ALA A 285 6.19 15.08 29.01
C ALA A 285 5.73 15.18 27.54
N THR A 286 5.66 14.04 26.85
CA THR A 286 5.28 13.99 25.42
C THR A 286 3.90 14.59 25.15
N ALA A 287 2.96 14.43 26.09
CA ALA A 287 1.64 15.04 26.03
C ALA A 287 1.70 16.59 25.98
N ASP A 288 2.54 17.20 26.81
CA ASP A 288 2.71 18.66 26.84
C ASP A 288 3.38 19.19 25.56
N ILE A 289 4.29 18.39 24.99
CA ILE A 289 4.92 18.71 23.70
C ILE A 289 3.86 18.67 22.59
N LEU A 290 3.08 17.59 22.50
CA LEU A 290 2.01 17.43 21.52
C LEU A 290 0.99 18.56 21.62
N GLU A 291 0.58 18.93 22.82
CA GLU A 291 -0.34 20.05 23.03
C GLU A 291 0.21 21.36 22.44
N LYS A 292 1.51 21.63 22.61
CA LYS A 292 2.15 22.82 22.04
C LYS A 292 2.25 22.74 20.50
N VAL A 293 2.53 21.56 19.96
CA VAL A 293 2.65 21.31 18.51
C VAL A 293 1.33 21.44 17.78
N HIS A 294 0.28 20.88 18.38
CA HIS A 294 -1.06 20.90 17.82
C HIS A 294 -1.66 22.29 17.78
N ARG A 295 -1.09 23.27 18.49
CA ARG A 295 -1.45 24.69 18.42
C ARG A 295 -0.74 25.37 17.23
N MET A 296 0.33 26.12 17.50
CA MET A 296 0.96 27.01 16.51
C MET A 296 1.62 26.26 15.33
N PRO A 297 2.47 25.22 15.54
CA PRO A 297 3.13 24.52 14.44
C PRO A 297 2.16 23.89 13.42
N TYR A 298 1.06 23.29 13.86
CA TYR A 298 0.04 22.74 12.95
C TYR A 298 -0.59 23.83 12.06
N THR A 299 -0.97 24.96 12.66
CA THR A 299 -1.56 26.08 11.93
C THR A 299 -0.58 26.64 10.90
N LEU A 300 0.70 26.73 11.26
CA LEU A 300 1.75 27.14 10.35
C LEU A 300 1.94 26.15 9.21
N LEU A 301 2.01 24.85 9.50
CA LEU A 301 2.11 23.77 8.51
C LEU A 301 0.97 23.84 7.49
N TRP A 302 -0.28 23.94 7.97
CA TRP A 302 -1.46 24.01 7.11
C TRP A 302 -1.44 25.24 6.20
N SER A 303 -0.99 26.38 6.75
CA SER A 303 -0.90 27.65 6.01
C SER A 303 0.18 27.60 4.93
N VAL A 304 1.37 27.10 5.26
CA VAL A 304 2.47 26.92 4.30
C VAL A 304 2.11 25.90 3.22
N PHE A 305 1.50 24.78 3.61
CA PHE A 305 1.02 23.77 2.68
C PHE A 305 -0.02 24.34 1.71
N ALA A 306 -0.99 25.12 2.21
CA ALA A 306 -1.95 25.79 1.36
C ALA A 306 -1.27 26.80 0.41
N ALA A 307 -0.32 27.61 0.88
CA ALA A 307 0.44 28.50 0.01
C ALA A 307 1.13 27.74 -1.13
N PHE A 308 1.74 26.59 -0.83
CA PHE A 308 2.36 25.71 -1.83
C PHE A 308 1.34 25.16 -2.83
N LEU A 309 0.16 24.70 -2.37
CA LEU A 309 -0.91 24.24 -3.25
C LEU A 309 -1.48 25.35 -4.13
N THR A 310 -1.60 26.58 -3.62
CA THR A 310 -2.01 27.75 -4.41
C THR A 310 -0.97 28.04 -5.49
N LEU A 311 0.32 28.02 -5.14
CA LEU A 311 1.42 28.22 -6.07
C LEU A 311 1.37 27.20 -7.21
N ILE A 312 1.40 25.91 -6.86
CA ILE A 312 1.31 24.83 -7.86
C ILE A 312 0.04 24.98 -8.67
N GLY A 313 -1.12 25.11 -8.02
CA GLY A 313 -2.43 25.19 -8.67
C GLY A 313 -2.54 26.34 -9.66
N THR A 314 -1.80 27.42 -9.43
CA THR A 314 -1.74 28.54 -10.35
C THR A 314 -0.74 28.34 -11.48
N ILE A 315 0.44 27.77 -11.19
CA ILE A 315 1.43 27.39 -12.22
C ILE A 315 0.83 26.40 -13.24
N ILE A 316 0.10 25.39 -12.76
CA ILE A 316 -0.52 24.37 -13.62
C ILE A 316 -1.97 24.70 -14.03
N ASN A 317 -2.47 25.91 -13.73
CA ASN A 317 -3.84 26.34 -14.02
C ASN A 317 -4.95 25.37 -13.53
N TYR A 318 -4.71 24.63 -12.44
CA TYR A 318 -5.61 23.60 -11.94
C TYR A 318 -6.56 24.15 -10.87
N LYS A 319 -7.79 24.49 -11.29
CA LYS A 319 -8.83 25.13 -10.46
C LYS A 319 -9.08 24.42 -9.13
N GLN A 320 -9.16 23.09 -9.12
CA GLN A 320 -9.48 22.33 -7.89
C GLN A 320 -8.39 22.47 -6.82
N LEU A 321 -7.12 22.56 -7.22
CA LEU A 321 -6.01 22.72 -6.29
C LEU A 321 -6.04 24.10 -5.60
N ARG A 322 -6.42 25.13 -6.35
CA ARG A 322 -6.64 26.48 -5.78
C ARG A 322 -7.84 26.50 -4.82
N GLN A 323 -8.93 25.81 -5.15
CA GLN A 323 -10.12 25.74 -4.30
C GLN A 323 -9.86 25.00 -2.98
N VAL A 324 -9.22 23.83 -3.02
CA VAL A 324 -8.90 23.07 -1.80
C VAL A 324 -7.86 23.82 -0.96
N SER A 325 -6.89 24.49 -1.59
CA SER A 325 -5.95 25.35 -0.89
C SER A 325 -6.66 26.46 -0.11
N LEU A 326 -7.57 27.21 -0.76
CA LEU A 326 -8.32 28.28 -0.11
C LEU A 326 -9.16 27.75 1.06
N PHE A 327 -9.71 26.55 0.94
CA PHE A 327 -10.41 25.88 2.03
C PHE A 327 -9.45 25.55 3.20
N ILE A 328 -8.24 25.05 2.93
CA ILE A 328 -7.23 24.77 3.96
C ILE A 328 -6.79 26.06 4.66
N VAL A 329 -6.60 27.17 3.93
CA VAL A 329 -6.32 28.48 4.53
C VAL A 329 -7.44 28.90 5.47
N PHE A 330 -8.71 28.75 5.05
CA PHE A 330 -9.86 29.05 5.89
C PHE A 330 -9.86 28.21 7.17
N CYS A 331 -9.64 26.90 7.07
CA CYS A 331 -9.52 26.02 8.24
C CYS A 331 -8.35 26.41 9.15
N ALA A 332 -7.19 26.75 8.58
CA ALA A 332 -6.03 27.20 9.34
C ALA A 332 -6.31 28.52 10.07
N LEU A 333 -7.05 29.46 9.45
CA LEU A 333 -7.46 30.71 10.10
C LEU A 333 -8.40 30.43 11.27
N VAL A 334 -9.45 29.63 11.06
CA VAL A 334 -10.40 29.26 12.12
C VAL A 334 -9.66 28.62 13.29
N LYS A 335 -8.77 27.68 12.99
CA LYS A 335 -7.92 27.02 14.00
C LYS A 335 -7.02 28.02 14.72
N LEU A 336 -6.34 28.91 14.01
CA LEU A 336 -5.53 29.97 14.60
C LEU A 336 -6.33 30.75 15.64
N PHE A 337 -7.52 31.26 15.27
CA PHE A 337 -8.36 32.07 16.16
C PHE A 337 -8.79 31.34 17.42
N ILE A 338 -9.06 30.04 17.32
CA ILE A 338 -9.35 29.20 18.50
C ILE A 338 -8.09 29.10 19.38
N ASP A 339 -6.93 28.86 18.78
CA ASP A 339 -5.67 28.66 19.51
C ASP A 339 -5.14 29.95 20.16
N LEU A 340 -5.48 31.14 19.63
CA LEU A 340 -5.03 32.44 20.18
C LEU A 340 -5.40 32.66 21.65
N GLN A 341 -6.43 31.98 22.15
CA GLN A 341 -6.89 32.09 23.54
C GLN A 341 -5.91 31.48 24.53
N TYR A 342 -5.11 30.51 24.07
CA TYR A 342 -4.21 29.71 24.91
C TYR A 342 -2.73 30.04 24.70
N MET A 343 -2.42 31.07 23.90
CA MET A 343 -1.06 31.51 23.59
C MET A 343 -0.65 32.70 24.45
N ASN A 344 0.64 32.77 24.80
CA ASN A 344 1.22 33.98 25.38
C ASN A 344 1.25 35.13 24.33
N ILE A 345 1.46 36.37 24.80
CA ILE A 345 1.42 37.58 23.95
C ILE A 345 2.43 37.51 22.80
N ALA A 346 3.62 36.97 23.05
CA ALA A 346 4.67 36.82 22.04
C ALA A 346 4.25 35.86 20.92
N ASN A 347 3.82 34.64 21.25
CA ASN A 347 3.39 33.64 20.27
C ASN A 347 2.12 34.07 19.54
N LYS A 348 1.21 34.77 20.22
CA LYS A 348 0.01 35.36 19.62
C LYS A 348 0.38 36.37 18.52
N THR A 349 1.28 37.29 18.83
CA THR A 349 1.78 38.31 17.89
C THR A 349 2.52 37.66 16.71
N ALA A 350 3.44 36.73 17.00
CA ALA A 350 4.21 36.02 15.98
C ALA A 350 3.32 35.21 15.03
N SER A 351 2.31 34.51 15.56
CA SER A 351 1.39 33.71 14.75
C SER A 351 0.51 34.58 13.85
N LEU A 352 0.04 35.74 14.34
CA LEU A 352 -0.74 36.69 13.52
C LEU A 352 0.10 37.31 12.40
N ILE A 353 1.35 37.71 12.69
CA ILE A 353 2.27 38.24 11.67
C ILE A 353 2.60 37.17 10.64
N GLY A 354 2.96 35.96 11.08
CA GLY A 354 3.29 34.85 10.19
C GLY A 354 2.12 34.47 9.28
N MET A 355 0.92 34.36 9.84
CA MET A 355 -0.28 34.07 9.07
C MET A 355 -0.63 35.19 8.09
N GLY A 356 -0.51 36.46 8.51
CA GLY A 356 -0.69 37.62 7.64
C GLY A 356 0.30 37.63 6.46
N GLY A 357 1.56 37.30 6.73
CA GLY A 357 2.58 37.15 5.68
C GLY A 357 2.24 36.04 4.67
N ILE A 358 1.78 34.88 5.16
CA ILE A 358 1.36 33.78 4.27
C ILE A 358 0.14 34.18 3.42
N LEU A 359 -0.85 34.87 4.01
CA LEU A 359 -1.99 35.38 3.27
C LEU A 359 -1.57 36.37 2.18
N LEU A 360 -0.58 37.23 2.45
CA LEU A 360 -0.03 38.15 1.47
C LEU A 360 0.64 37.40 0.31
N VAL A 361 1.42 36.36 0.61
CA VAL A 361 2.01 35.48 -0.43
C VAL A 361 0.93 34.85 -1.30
N ILE A 362 -0.14 34.32 -0.68
CA ILE A 362 -1.26 33.72 -1.40
C ILE A 362 -1.98 34.76 -2.27
N ALA A 363 -2.24 35.95 -1.74
CA ALA A 363 -2.87 37.05 -2.47
C ALA A 363 -2.01 37.49 -3.67
N PHE A 364 -0.70 37.61 -3.48
CA PHE A 364 0.25 37.97 -4.53
C PHE A 364 0.26 36.93 -5.66
N ILE A 365 0.32 35.63 -5.32
CA ILE A 365 0.27 34.53 -6.31
C ILE A 365 -1.02 34.62 -7.14
N TYR A 366 -2.14 34.99 -6.52
CA TYR A 366 -3.42 35.12 -7.20
C TYR A 366 -3.47 36.35 -8.12
N GLN A 367 -3.05 37.52 -7.62
CA GLN A 367 -3.06 38.78 -8.36
C GLN A 367 -2.11 38.76 -9.56
N PHE A 368 -0.88 38.28 -9.38
CA PHE A 368 0.14 38.24 -10.44
C PHE A 368 -0.27 37.38 -11.64
N ASN A 369 -1.04 36.32 -11.41
CA ASN A 369 -1.51 35.47 -12.50
C ASN A 369 -2.80 35.99 -13.13
N SER A 370 -3.64 36.72 -12.39
CA SER A 370 -4.80 37.40 -12.97
C SER A 370 -4.39 38.48 -13.97
N SER A 371 -3.30 39.23 -13.72
CA SER A 371 -2.82 40.27 -14.64
C SER A 371 -2.19 39.72 -15.92
N LYS A 372 -1.68 38.47 -15.92
CA LYS A 372 -1.20 37.81 -17.13
C LYS A 372 -2.33 37.34 -18.05
N ILE A 373 -3.49 37.00 -17.50
CA ILE A 373 -4.66 36.58 -18.28
C ILE A 373 -5.25 37.79 -19.04
N THR A 374 -5.27 38.97 -18.43
CA THR A 374 -5.79 40.20 -19.03
C THR A 374 -4.89 40.84 -20.09
N ASN A 375 -3.63 40.42 -20.20
CA ASN A 375 -2.68 40.96 -21.18
C ASN A 375 -2.56 40.11 -22.46
N ASN A 376 -3.33 39.02 -22.58
CA ASN A 376 -3.36 38.13 -23.75
C ASN A 376 -4.71 38.18 -24.50
N ASP A 377 -5.60 39.09 -24.10
CA ASP A 377 -6.76 39.56 -24.87
C ASP A 377 -6.42 40.95 -25.45
#